data_AF-A0A4Q0GI70-F1
#
_entry.id   AF-A0A4Q0GI70-F1
#
_cell.length_a   1.000
_cell.length_b   1.000
_cell.length_c   1.000
_cell.angle_alpha   90.00
_cell.angle_beta   90.00
_cell.angle_gamma   90.00
#
_symmetry.space_group_name_H-M   'P 1'
#
loop_
_entity.id
_entity.type
_entity.pdbx_description
1 polymer ?
#
loop_
_entity_poly.entity_id
_entity_poly.type
_entity_poly.pdbx_seq_one_letter_code
_entity_poly.pdbx_strand_id
1 'polypeptide(L)'
;MIAMQVAEIIAEYAVFLELTGEEELNPDTAVKMMEALASHLQEMDKGFLRELVNAFPIIAKEYSGEAQEVVRNISYGYYLEEALAVDDPVELAALEALRDARG
;
A
#
# COMPACT_ATOMS: atom_id res chain seq x y z
N MET A 1 -13.76 7.86 -9.67
CA MET A 1 -13.50 7.26 -11.01
C MET A 1 -12.01 7.11 -11.28
N ILE A 2 -11.19 8.17 -11.10
CA ILE A 2 -9.73 8.03 -11.31
C ILE A 2 -9.00 7.27 -10.19
N ALA A 3 -9.47 7.33 -8.94
CA ALA A 3 -8.83 6.61 -7.83
C ALA A 3 -8.76 5.10 -8.04
N MET A 4 -9.78 4.48 -8.66
CA MET A 4 -9.76 3.05 -8.97
C MET A 4 -8.67 2.72 -9.99
N GLN A 5 -8.58 3.53 -11.05
CA GLN A 5 -7.58 3.37 -12.11
C GLN A 5 -6.16 3.58 -11.58
N VAL A 6 -5.97 4.56 -10.69
CA VAL A 6 -4.68 4.81 -10.04
C VAL A 6 -4.35 3.67 -9.06
N ALA A 7 -5.33 3.16 -8.33
CA ALA A 7 -5.15 2.01 -7.45
C ALA A 7 -4.77 0.75 -8.25
N GLU A 8 -5.35 0.50 -9.43
CA GLU A 8 -4.97 -0.58 -10.35
C GLU A 8 -3.49 -0.45 -10.78
N ILE A 9 -3.05 0.74 -11.19
CA ILE A 9 -1.66 0.98 -11.57
C ILE A 9 -0.70 0.75 -10.40
N ILE A 10 -1.04 1.25 -9.20
CA ILE A 10 -0.25 1.02 -8.00
C ILE A 10 -0.22 -0.47 -7.65
N ALA A 11 -1.35 -1.17 -7.79
CA ALA A 11 -1.47 -2.59 -7.52
C ALA A 11 -0.61 -3.44 -8.45
N GLU A 12 -0.62 -3.17 -9.75
CA GLU A 12 0.27 -3.82 -10.71
C GLU A 12 1.74 -3.61 -10.33
N TYR A 13 2.11 -2.39 -9.96
CA TYR A 13 3.48 -2.07 -9.58
C TYR A 13 3.90 -2.74 -8.26
N ALA A 14 3.05 -2.72 -7.24
CA ALA A 14 3.30 -3.39 -5.96
C ALA A 14 3.41 -4.91 -6.12
N VAL A 15 2.51 -5.52 -6.90
CA VAL A 15 2.57 -6.95 -7.23
C VAL A 15 3.85 -7.30 -7.99
N PHE A 16 4.26 -6.46 -8.96
CA PHE A 16 5.53 -6.64 -9.64
C PHE A 16 6.72 -6.60 -8.68
N LEU A 17 6.78 -5.63 -7.77
CA LEU A 17 7.88 -5.52 -6.82
C LEU A 17 7.91 -6.67 -5.80
N GLU A 18 6.76 -7.16 -5.37
CA GLU A 18 6.65 -8.17 -4.32
C GLU A 18 6.78 -9.61 -4.84
N LEU A 19 6.21 -9.90 -6.02
CA LEU A 19 6.08 -11.26 -6.53
C LEU A 19 7.06 -11.61 -7.65
N THR A 20 7.86 -10.65 -8.14
CA THR A 20 8.94 -10.97 -9.08
C THR A 20 10.09 -11.61 -8.33
N GLY A 21 10.46 -12.83 -8.75
CA GLY A 21 11.54 -13.58 -8.13
C GLY A 21 12.91 -12.91 -8.26
N GLU A 22 13.82 -13.25 -7.35
CA GLU A 22 15.16 -12.65 -7.26
C GLU A 22 16.04 -12.86 -8.51
N GLU A 23 15.70 -13.86 -9.33
CA GLU A 23 16.38 -14.13 -10.61
C GLU A 23 16.10 -13.04 -11.67
N GLU A 24 14.94 -12.37 -11.57
CA GLU A 24 14.49 -11.36 -12.53
C GLU A 24 14.57 -9.93 -11.97
N LEU A 25 14.41 -9.76 -10.65
CA LEU A 25 14.49 -8.48 -9.97
C LEU A 25 15.40 -8.57 -8.75
N ASN A 26 16.44 -7.73 -8.72
CA ASN A 26 17.32 -7.63 -7.56
C ASN A 26 16.53 -7.20 -6.30
N PRO A 27 16.55 -7.96 -5.20
CA PRO A 27 15.73 -7.67 -4.00
C PRO A 27 16.00 -6.30 -3.39
N ASP A 28 17.26 -5.88 -3.30
CA ASP A 28 17.62 -4.55 -2.77
C ASP A 28 17.04 -3.41 -3.64
N THR A 29 16.91 -3.66 -4.95
CA THR A 29 16.29 -2.72 -5.88
C THR A 29 14.77 -2.71 -5.70
N ALA A 30 14.15 -3.87 -5.52
CA ALA A 30 12.73 -3.98 -5.22
C ALA A 30 12.37 -3.20 -3.94
N VAL A 31 13.12 -3.44 -2.84
CA VAL A 31 12.93 -2.74 -1.55
C VAL A 31 13.05 -1.23 -1.71
N LYS A 32 14.09 -0.73 -2.39
CA LYS A 32 14.24 0.72 -2.63
C LYS A 32 13.06 1.32 -3.39
N MET A 33 12.53 0.60 -4.37
CA MET A 33 11.37 1.08 -5.13
C MET A 33 10.08 1.01 -4.30
N MET A 34 9.93 0.03 -3.42
CA MET A 34 8.84 -0.03 -2.46
C MET A 34 8.90 1.13 -1.45
N GLU A 35 10.07 1.45 -0.92
CA GLU A 35 10.26 2.60 -0.02
C GLU A 35 9.94 3.93 -0.73
N ALA A 36 10.40 4.08 -1.97
CA ALA A 36 10.08 5.26 -2.79
C ALA A 36 8.58 5.38 -3.08
N LEU A 37 7.93 4.26 -3.43
CA LEU A 37 6.48 4.22 -3.62
C LEU A 37 5.74 4.61 -2.32
N ALA A 38 6.14 4.05 -1.18
CA ALA A 38 5.57 4.38 0.12
C ALA A 38 5.64 5.89 0.39
N SER A 39 6.84 6.47 0.25
CA SER A 39 7.07 7.91 0.45
C SER A 39 6.16 8.75 -0.44
N HIS A 40 6.07 8.43 -1.73
CA HIS A 40 5.22 9.19 -2.66
C HIS A 40 3.73 9.08 -2.33
N LEU A 41 3.26 7.90 -1.92
CA LEU A 41 1.86 7.69 -1.54
C LEU A 41 1.51 8.45 -0.26
N GLN A 42 2.40 8.43 0.74
CA GLN A 42 2.19 9.13 2.01
C GLN A 42 2.16 10.66 1.86
N GLU A 43 2.83 11.20 0.85
CA GLU A 43 2.85 12.63 0.52
C GLU A 43 1.64 13.10 -0.32
N MET A 44 0.78 12.19 -0.77
CA MET A 44 -0.39 12.55 -1.57
C MET A 44 -1.40 13.39 -0.77
N ASP A 45 -2.25 14.12 -1.50
CA ASP A 45 -3.41 14.77 -0.91
C ASP A 45 -4.23 13.76 -0.08
N LYS A 46 -4.52 14.11 1.19
CA LYS A 46 -5.18 13.19 2.14
C LYS A 46 -6.59 12.78 1.69
N GLY A 47 -7.29 13.65 0.95
CA GLY A 47 -8.59 13.31 0.37
C GLY A 47 -8.43 12.20 -0.66
N PHE A 48 -7.51 12.37 -1.60
CA PHE A 48 -7.22 11.38 -2.62
C PHE A 48 -6.61 10.08 -2.06
N LEU A 49 -5.68 10.18 -1.10
CA LEU A 49 -5.10 9.03 -0.42
C LEU A 49 -6.18 8.17 0.27
N ARG A 50 -7.19 8.82 0.87
CA ARG A 50 -8.35 8.11 1.44
C ARG A 50 -9.19 7.42 0.37
N GLU A 51 -9.33 7.99 -0.82
CA GLU A 51 -9.98 7.30 -1.94
C GLU A 51 -9.19 6.05 -2.36
N LEU A 52 -7.86 6.12 -2.40
CA LEU A 52 -6.99 4.98 -2.72
C LEU A 52 -7.08 3.86 -1.67
N VAL A 53 -7.00 4.20 -0.38
CA VAL A 53 -7.13 3.23 0.73
C VAL A 53 -8.44 2.46 0.62
N ASN A 54 -9.54 3.13 0.27
CA ASN A 54 -10.84 2.47 0.07
C ASN A 54 -10.91 1.65 -1.24
N ALA A 55 -10.10 1.98 -2.25
CA ALA A 55 -10.10 1.29 -3.54
C ALA A 55 -9.36 -0.05 -3.49
N PHE A 56 -8.25 -0.16 -2.76
CA PHE A 56 -7.42 -1.38 -2.73
C PHE A 56 -8.21 -2.67 -2.37
N PRO A 57 -9.06 -2.70 -1.33
CA PRO A 57 -9.86 -3.89 -1.02
C PRO A 57 -10.91 -4.23 -2.08
N ILE A 58 -11.32 -3.25 -2.90
CA ILE A 58 -12.28 -3.44 -3.98
C ILE A 58 -11.58 -4.11 -5.16
N ILE A 59 -10.47 -3.53 -5.65
CA ILE A 59 -9.73 -4.08 -6.79
C ILE A 59 -9.04 -5.40 -6.46
N ALA A 60 -8.66 -5.65 -5.20
CA ALA A 60 -8.07 -6.93 -4.79
C ALA A 60 -8.96 -8.14 -5.14
N LYS A 61 -10.27 -7.94 -5.32
CA LYS A 61 -11.22 -9.00 -5.74
C LYS A 61 -11.01 -9.45 -7.18
N GLU A 62 -10.32 -8.66 -7.99
CA GLU A 62 -9.99 -8.96 -9.39
C GLU A 62 -8.70 -9.77 -9.53
N TYR A 63 -7.89 -9.80 -8.47
CA TYR A 63 -6.68 -10.62 -8.37
C TYR A 63 -6.98 -11.97 -7.70
N SER A 64 -6.04 -12.90 -7.80
CA SER A 64 -6.11 -14.22 -7.16
C SER A 64 -4.79 -14.61 -6.51
N GLY A 65 -4.84 -15.48 -5.50
CA GLY A 65 -3.64 -16.01 -4.82
C GLY A 65 -2.88 -14.92 -4.07
N GLU A 66 -1.55 -15.02 -4.04
CA GLU A 66 -0.68 -14.08 -3.35
C GLU A 66 -0.87 -12.64 -3.84
N ALA A 67 -1.09 -12.43 -5.14
CA ALA A 67 -1.33 -11.09 -5.69
C ALA A 67 -2.58 -10.43 -5.08
N GLN A 68 -3.64 -11.19 -4.80
CA GLN A 68 -4.82 -10.66 -4.11
C GLN A 68 -4.50 -10.21 -2.68
N GLU A 69 -3.64 -10.94 -1.98
CA GLU A 69 -3.22 -10.58 -0.62
C GLU A 69 -2.32 -9.34 -0.63
N VAL A 70 -1.37 -9.26 -1.56
CA VAL A 70 -0.53 -8.07 -1.78
C VAL A 70 -1.41 -6.85 -1.99
N VAL A 71 -2.31 -6.90 -2.98
CA VAL A 71 -3.18 -5.76 -3.32
C VAL A 71 -4.08 -5.36 -2.16
N ARG A 72 -4.69 -6.32 -1.46
CA ARG A 72 -5.53 -6.03 -0.29
C ARG A 72 -4.73 -5.34 0.83
N ASN A 73 -3.47 -5.69 0.99
CA ASN A 73 -2.63 -5.19 2.08
C ASN A 73 -1.81 -3.95 1.71
N ILE A 74 -1.92 -3.37 0.51
CA ILE A 74 -1.14 -2.18 0.10
C ILE A 74 -1.22 -1.05 1.13
N SER A 75 -2.43 -0.70 1.61
CA SER A 75 -2.61 0.36 2.60
C SER A 75 -1.85 0.09 3.90
N TYR A 76 -1.84 -1.16 4.34
CA TYR A 76 -1.10 -1.60 5.50
C TYR A 76 0.41 -1.66 5.20
N GLY A 77 0.84 -2.30 4.11
CA GLY A 77 2.25 -2.44 3.74
C GLY A 77 2.99 -1.09 3.63
N TYR A 78 2.30 -0.06 3.14
CA TYR A 78 2.87 1.27 2.94
C TYR A 78 2.49 2.32 4.00
N TYR A 79 1.92 1.91 5.14
CA TYR A 79 1.57 2.80 6.26
C TYR A 79 0.62 3.96 5.87
N LEU A 80 -0.31 3.70 4.95
CA LEU A 80 -1.17 4.76 4.39
C LEU A 80 -2.27 5.18 5.37
N GLU A 81 -2.72 4.28 6.24
CA GLU A 81 -3.71 4.58 7.28
C GLU A 81 -3.10 5.50 8.34
N GLU A 82 -1.85 5.24 8.73
CA GLU A 82 -1.07 6.10 9.62
C GLU A 82 -0.83 7.49 9.01
N ALA A 83 -0.48 7.55 7.72
CA ALA A 83 -0.32 8.82 7.02
C ALA A 83 -1.62 9.65 6.98
N LEU A 84 -2.78 8.99 6.88
CA LEU A 84 -4.09 9.65 6.97
C LEU A 84 -4.41 10.14 8.38
N ALA A 85 -3.93 9.41 9.40
CA ALA A 85 -4.16 9.69 10.82
C ALA A 85 -3.13 10.66 11.44
N VAL A 86 -2.14 11.16 10.70
CA VAL A 86 -1.05 11.99 11.27
C VAL A 86 -1.53 13.27 11.99
N ASP A 87 -2.72 13.78 11.63
CA ASP A 87 -3.33 14.95 12.30
C ASP A 87 -4.23 14.57 13.49
N ASP A 88 -4.45 13.28 13.73
CA ASP A 88 -5.17 12.71 14.88
C ASP A 88 -4.22 11.79 15.69
N PRO A 89 -3.52 12.34 16.70
CA PRO A 89 -2.54 11.59 17.48
C PRO A 89 -3.11 10.37 18.22
N VAL A 90 -4.41 10.36 18.51
CA VAL A 90 -5.05 9.23 19.20
C VAL A 90 -5.30 8.09 18.22
N GLU A 91 -5.81 8.41 17.03
CA GLU A 91 -5.98 7.43 15.95
C GLU A 91 -4.63 6.86 15.50
N LEU A 92 -3.62 7.72 15.32
CA LEU A 92 -2.27 7.30 14.94
C LEU A 92 -1.68 6.30 15.94
N ALA A 93 -1.71 6.62 17.24
CA ALA A 93 -1.19 5.75 18.28
C ALA A 93 -1.92 4.39 18.34
N ALA A 94 -3.23 4.37 18.04
CA ALA A 94 -3.99 3.13 17.97
C ALA A 94 -3.58 2.26 16.78
N LEU A 95 -3.35 2.86 15.62
CA LEU A 95 -2.88 2.15 14.41
C LEU A 95 -1.46 1.58 14.60
N GLU A 96 -0.56 2.37 15.18
CA GLU A 96 0.81 1.93 15.51
C GLU A 96 0.78 0.72 16.47
N ALA A 97 -0.03 0.78 17.53
CA ALA A 97 -0.16 -0.33 18.46
C ALA A 97 -0.76 -1.60 17.81
N LEU A 98 -1.71 -1.45 16.88
CA LEU A 98 -2.26 -2.58 16.12
C LEU A 98 -1.21 -3.23 15.22
N ARG A 99 -0.33 -2.43 14.61
CA ARG A 99 0.78 -2.92 13.78
C ARG A 99 1.82 -3.66 14.62
N ASP A 100 2.23 -3.08 15.75
CA ASP A 100 3.17 -3.71 16.68
C ASP A 100 2.66 -5.06 17.20
N ALA A 101 1.34 -5.22 17.33
CA ALA A 101 0.74 -6.49 17.75
C ALA A 101 0.68 -7.55 16.63
N ARG A 102 0.86 -7.16 15.36
CA ARG A 102 0.79 -8.03 14.18
C ARG A 102 2.17 -8.45 13.65
N GLY A 103 3.22 -7.69 13.97
CA GLY A 103 4.64 -8.01 13.67
C GLY A 103 5.25 -8.98 14.67
#